data_AF-A0A963AY68-F1
#
_entry.id   AF-A0A963AY68-F1
#
_cell.length_a   1.000
_cell.length_b   1.000
_cell.length_c   1.000
_cell.angle_alpha   90.00
_cell.angle_beta   90.00
_cell.angle_gamma   90.00
#
_symmetry.space_group_name_H-M   'P 1'
#
loop_
_entity.id
_entity.type
_entity.pdbx_description
1 polymer ?
#
loop_
_entity_poly.entity_id
_entity_poly.type
_entity_poly.pdbx_seq_one_letter_code
_entity_poly.pdbx_strand_id
1 'polypeptide(L)'
;MNVNESILLETESRRRELQKRATRLTDALMLSMSIGHGGSLALFVGSEKANNRDAIQGWVLRQLPELAECSDMHALQILRRRLADLLDTGRDPTL
;
A
#
# COMPACT_ATOMS: atom_id res chain seq x y z
N MET A 1 -0.34 -5.60 -35.60
CA MET A 1 -0.40 -5.33 -34.14
C MET A 1 -0.03 -3.87 -33.95
N ASN A 2 -0.95 -3.04 -33.49
CA ASN A 2 -0.75 -1.59 -33.41
C ASN A 2 0.11 -1.24 -32.19
N VAL A 3 1.13 -0.40 -32.35
CA VAL A 3 2.04 0.02 -31.27
C VAL A 3 1.26 0.59 -30.06
N ASN A 4 0.13 1.26 -30.31
CA ASN A 4 -0.75 1.77 -29.26
C ASN A 4 -1.43 0.67 -28.43
N GLU A 5 -1.79 -0.47 -29.05
CA GLU A 5 -2.39 -1.60 -28.34
C GLU A 5 -1.37 -2.29 -27.43
N SER A 6 -0.12 -2.43 -27.89
CA SER A 6 0.97 -3.00 -27.09
C SER A 6 1.28 -2.16 -25.85
N ILE A 7 1.38 -0.83 -25.99
CA ILE A 7 1.62 0.07 -24.86
C ILE A 7 0.46 0.03 -23.85
N LEU A 8 -0.79 0.00 -24.33
CA LEU A 8 -1.97 -0.12 -23.47
C LEU A 8 -1.98 -1.43 -22.67
N LEU A 9 -1.65 -2.56 -23.32
CA LEU A 9 -1.61 -3.88 -22.69
C LEU A 9 -0.48 -4.00 -21.65
N GLU A 10 0.70 -3.45 -21.94
CA GLU A 10 1.82 -3.39 -20.98
C GLU A 10 1.47 -2.53 -19.76
N THR A 11 0.84 -1.39 -19.97
CA THR A 11 0.42 -0.48 -18.89
C THR A 11 -0.63 -1.12 -17.99
N GLU A 12 -1.63 -1.79 -18.57
CA GLU A 12 -2.67 -2.49 -17.83
C GLU A 12 -2.11 -3.69 -17.05
N SER A 13 -1.17 -4.43 -17.64
CA SER A 13 -0.51 -5.56 -16.97
C SER A 13 0.29 -5.08 -15.75
N ARG A 14 1.07 -4.00 -15.92
CA ARG A 14 1.84 -3.38 -14.84
C ARG A 14 0.93 -2.86 -13.72
N ARG A 15 -0.21 -2.25 -14.07
CA ARG A 15 -1.21 -1.78 -13.10
C ARG A 15 -1.77 -2.93 -12.26
N ARG A 16 -2.09 -4.07 -12.88
CA ARG A 16 -2.56 -5.27 -12.19
C ARG A 16 -1.49 -5.87 -11.27
N GLU A 17 -0.24 -5.92 -11.72
CA GLU A 17 0.90 -6.39 -10.93
C GLU A 17 1.06 -5.56 -9.65
N LEU A 18 1.01 -4.24 -9.77
CA LEU A 18 1.08 -3.31 -8.65
C LEU A 18 -0.09 -3.49 -7.68
N GLN A 19 -1.31 -3.64 -8.19
CA GLN A 19 -2.47 -3.91 -7.34
C GLN A 19 -2.37 -5.23 -6.58
N LYS A 20 -1.90 -6.31 -7.24
CA LYS A 20 -1.66 -7.60 -6.59
C LYS A 20 -0.59 -7.47 -5.51
N ARG A 21 0.50 -6.77 -5.80
CA ARG A 21 1.60 -6.53 -4.86
C ARG A 21 1.13 -5.74 -3.64
N ALA A 22 0.41 -4.63 -3.87
CA ALA A 22 -0.18 -3.83 -2.80
C ALA A 22 -1.12 -4.65 -1.92
N THR A 23 -1.93 -5.52 -2.54
CA THR A 23 -2.85 -6.42 -1.82
C THR A 23 -2.07 -7.33 -0.87
N ARG A 24 -1.05 -8.04 -1.37
CA ARG A 24 -0.22 -8.94 -0.54
C ARG A 24 0.48 -8.21 0.60
N LEU A 25 1.06 -7.04 0.32
CA LEU A 25 1.76 -6.24 1.33
C LEU A 25 0.78 -5.69 2.37
N THR A 26 -0.43 -5.30 1.98
CA THR A 26 -1.47 -4.85 2.90
C THR A 26 -1.86 -5.96 3.87
N ASP A 27 -2.17 -7.15 3.35
CA ASP A 27 -2.59 -8.28 4.19
C ASP A 27 -1.46 -8.70 5.14
N ALA A 28 -0.21 -8.76 4.65
CA ALA A 28 0.96 -9.06 5.47
C ALA A 28 1.22 -7.99 6.53
N LEU A 29 1.06 -6.71 6.18
CA LEU A 29 1.23 -5.58 7.10
C LEU A 29 0.20 -5.62 8.22
N MET A 30 -1.08 -5.81 7.86
CA MET A 30 -2.16 -5.93 8.83
C MET A 30 -1.92 -7.08 9.81
N LEU A 31 -1.50 -8.25 9.31
CA LEU A 31 -1.13 -9.39 10.16
C LEU A 31 0.05 -9.07 11.07
N SER A 32 1.12 -8.47 10.52
CA SER A 32 2.37 -8.19 11.26
C SER A 32 2.19 -7.18 12.40
N MET A 33 1.19 -6.31 12.30
CA MET A 33 0.88 -5.26 13.28
C MET A 33 -0.37 -5.58 14.10
N SER A 34 -0.95 -6.79 13.94
CA SER A 34 -2.20 -7.19 14.58
C SER A 34 -3.34 -6.19 14.37
N ILE A 35 -3.39 -5.57 13.19
CA ILE A 35 -4.42 -4.62 12.81
C ILE A 35 -5.71 -5.39 12.51
N GLY A 36 -6.70 -5.22 13.38
CA GLY A 36 -8.03 -5.78 13.19
C GLY A 36 -8.79 -5.12 12.04
N HIS A 37 -9.81 -5.83 11.56
CA HIS A 37 -10.83 -5.28 10.66
C HIS A 37 -11.70 -4.27 11.42
N GLY A 38 -12.07 -3.15 10.79
CA GLY A 38 -12.81 -2.05 11.42
C GLY A 38 -12.53 -0.71 10.73
N GLY A 39 -12.87 0.41 11.37
CA GLY A 39 -12.67 1.76 10.80
C GLY A 39 -11.77 2.69 11.60
N SER A 40 -11.28 2.27 12.77
CA SER A 40 -10.56 3.13 13.71
C SER A 40 -9.22 3.64 13.16
N LEU A 41 -8.55 2.87 12.29
CA LEU A 41 -7.27 3.24 11.68
C LEU A 41 -7.43 4.07 10.40
N ALA A 42 -8.58 4.00 9.74
CA ALA A 42 -8.84 4.80 8.54
C ALA A 42 -8.73 6.31 8.82
N LEU A 43 -9.12 6.74 10.02
CA LEU A 43 -9.00 8.11 10.50
C LEU A 43 -7.53 8.56 10.65
N PHE A 44 -6.62 7.66 11.01
CA PHE A 44 -5.20 7.98 11.23
C PHE A 44 -4.39 8.02 9.94
N VAL A 45 -4.75 7.21 8.94
CA VAL A 45 -4.05 7.21 7.63
C VAL A 45 -4.67 8.18 6.61
N GLY A 46 -5.55 9.08 7.06
CA GLY A 46 -6.17 10.13 6.23
C GLY A 46 -7.09 9.59 5.13
N SER A 47 -7.77 8.47 5.37
CA SER A 47 -8.65 7.83 4.39
C SER A 47 -10.12 8.12 4.67
N GLU A 48 -10.88 8.55 3.65
CA GLU A 48 -12.34 8.68 3.72
C GLU A 48 -13.07 7.33 3.79
N LYS A 49 -12.35 6.22 3.62
CA LYS A 49 -12.94 4.87 3.63
C LYS A 49 -13.05 4.31 5.04
N ALA A 50 -14.24 3.86 5.43
CA ALA A 50 -14.54 3.31 6.76
C ALA A 50 -13.86 1.96 7.10
N ASN A 51 -13.06 1.37 6.20
CA ASN A 51 -12.38 0.09 6.39
C ASN A 51 -10.86 0.26 6.45
N ASN A 52 -10.26 -0.15 7.57
CA ASN A 52 -8.82 -0.16 7.83
C ASN A 52 -8.03 -0.81 6.69
N ARG A 53 -8.54 -1.90 6.11
CA ARG A 53 -7.87 -2.61 5.02
C ARG A 53 -7.76 -1.75 3.77
N ASP A 54 -8.86 -1.09 3.37
CA ASP A 54 -8.86 -0.25 2.17
C ASP A 54 -8.03 1.01 2.37
N ALA A 55 -8.04 1.55 3.58
CA ALA A 55 -7.24 2.69 3.98
C ALA A 55 -5.74 2.37 3.91
N ILE A 56 -5.32 1.25 4.52
CA ILE A 56 -3.93 0.77 4.47
C ILE A 56 -3.54 0.42 3.04
N GLN A 57 -4.41 -0.22 2.26
CA GLN A 57 -4.12 -0.54 0.87
C GLN A 57 -3.89 0.72 0.02
N GLY A 58 -4.71 1.75 0.22
CA GLY A 58 -4.53 3.04 -0.44
C GLY A 58 -3.21 3.70 -0.05
N TRP A 59 -2.83 3.62 1.23
CA TRP A 59 -1.54 4.10 1.71
C TRP A 59 -0.37 3.31 1.11
N VAL A 60 -0.40 1.98 1.15
CA VAL A 60 0.62 1.10 0.54
C VAL A 60 0.81 1.40 -0.95
N LEU A 61 -0.27 1.59 -1.70
CA LEU A 61 -0.20 1.95 -3.12
C LEU A 61 0.58 3.25 -3.38
N ARG A 62 0.49 4.25 -2.48
CA ARG A 62 1.25 5.50 -2.60
C ARG A 62 2.73 5.33 -2.31
N GLN A 63 3.09 4.38 -1.45
CA GLN A 63 4.46 4.11 -1.04
C GLN A 63 5.21 3.20 -2.04
N LEU A 64 4.47 2.36 -2.79
CA LEU A 64 5.05 1.39 -3.73
C LEU A 64 6.00 1.95 -4.80
N PRO A 65 5.81 3.15 -5.36
CA PRO A 65 6.77 3.72 -6.32
C PRO A 65 8.19 3.87 -5.74
N GLU A 66 8.32 4.25 -4.46
CA GLU A 66 9.61 4.35 -3.77
C GLU A 66 10.21 2.98 -3.43
N LEU A 67 9.37 1.95 -3.38
CA LEU A 67 9.72 0.57 -3.00
C LEU A 67 9.73 -0.38 -4.21
N ALA A 68 9.75 0.17 -5.43
CA ALA A 68 9.63 -0.60 -6.66
C ALA A 68 10.71 -1.70 -6.75
N GLU A 69 11.96 -1.34 -6.43
CA GLU A 69 13.14 -2.22 -6.49
C GLU A 69 13.33 -3.08 -5.23
N CYS A 70 12.56 -2.84 -4.17
CA CYS A 70 12.66 -3.64 -2.95
C CYS A 70 12.02 -5.02 -3.15
N SER A 71 12.53 -6.05 -2.47
CA SER A 71 11.79 -7.31 -2.31
C SER A 71 10.54 -7.08 -1.46
N ASP A 72 9.52 -7.93 -1.61
CA ASP A 72 8.27 -7.82 -0.82
C ASP A 72 8.55 -7.87 0.69
N MET A 73 9.54 -8.65 1.13
CA MET A 73 9.93 -8.72 2.54
C MET A 73 10.55 -7.42 3.04
N HIS A 74 11.44 -6.80 2.25
CA HIS A 74 12.07 -5.53 2.62
C HIS A 74 11.05 -4.38 2.59
N ALA A 75 10.22 -4.34 1.55
CA ALA A 75 9.12 -3.39 1.44
C ALA A 75 8.18 -3.48 2.65
N LEU A 76 7.82 -4.69 3.09
CA LEU A 76 7.00 -4.91 4.28
C LEU A 76 7.63 -4.32 5.55
N GLN A 77 8.93 -4.52 5.77
CA GLN A 77 9.62 -3.96 6.93
C GLN A 77 9.62 -2.43 6.93
N ILE A 78 9.88 -1.82 5.77
CA ILE A 78 9.83 -0.36 5.61
C ILE A 78 8.40 0.16 5.87
N LEU A 79 7.40 -0.47 5.25
CA LEU A 79 6.00 -0.10 5.43
C LEU A 79 5.55 -0.24 6.88
N ARG A 80 5.95 -1.31 7.56
CA ARG A 80 5.65 -1.50 8.99
C ARG A 80 6.23 -0.39 9.85
N ARG A 81 7.48 0.00 9.59
CA ARG A 81 8.12 1.09 10.33
C ARG A 81 7.42 2.42 10.07
N ARG A 82 7.19 2.78 8.79
CA ARG A 82 6.51 4.02 8.42
C ARG A 82 5.09 4.10 8.99
N LEU A 83 4.35 2.99 8.98
CA LEU A 83 3.01 2.93 9.56
C LEU A 83 3.04 3.06 11.08
N ALA A 84 3.99 2.41 11.77
CA ALA A 84 4.16 2.59 13.22
C ALA A 84 4.48 4.06 13.57
N ASP A 85 5.43 4.67 12.85
CA ASP A 85 5.81 6.07 13.05
C ASP A 85 4.61 7.02 12.82
N LEU A 86 3.78 6.75 11.79
CA LEU A 86 2.56 7.50 11.52
C LEU A 86 1.52 7.36 12.65
N LEU A 87 1.37 6.18 13.23
CA LEU A 87 0.45 5.94 14.34
C LEU A 87 0.92 6.57 15.66
N ASP A 88 2.22 6.60 15.90
CA ASP A 88 2.81 7.20 17.09
C ASP A 88 2.83 8.73 17.03
N THR A 89 3.04 9.32 15.85
CA THR A 89 3.23 10.77 15.69
C THR A 89 2.01 11.51 15.13
N GLY A 90 1.06 10.82 14.51
CA GLY A 90 -0.06 11.41 13.80
C GLY A 90 0.35 12.19 12.53
N ARG A 91 1.59 12.05 12.05
CA ARG A 91 2.09 12.66 10.81
C ARG A 91 2.60 11.59 9.85
N ASP A 92 2.23 11.70 8.58
CA ASP A 92 2.81 10.87 7.53
C ASP A 92 4.22 11.40 7.22
N PRO A 93 5.30 10.61 7.38
CA PRO A 93 6.66 11.07 7.11
C PRO A 93 6.93 11.33 5.62
N THR A 94 5.95 11.03 4.75
CA THR A 94 6.00 11.27 3.31
C THR A 94 5.13 12.45 2.84
N LEU A 95 4.45 13.16 3.76
CA LEU A 95 3.73 14.41 3.52
C LEU A 95 4.46 15.65 4.05
#